data_AF-A0A1Y1LSW8-F1
#
_entry.id   AF-A0A1Y1LSW8-F1
#
_cell.length_a   1.000
_cell.length_b   1.000
_cell.length_c   1.000
_cell.angle_alpha   90.00
_cell.angle_beta   90.00
_cell.angle_gamma   90.00
#
_symmetry.space_group_name_H-M   'P 1'
#
loop_
_entity.id
_entity.type
_entity.pdbx_description
1 polymer ?
#
loop_
_entity_poly.entity_id
_entity_poly.type
_entity_poly.pdbx_seq_one_letter_code
_entity_poly.pdbx_strand_id
1 'polypeptide(L)'
;MIAAVLVLFAVISQIDGSCMNVLNEEEEACAAPLELDAPSVYQFYTRDSNNPKFGEYLACVWAKWNWLAGDGSIRFSTIRESSSLAWRISRMCVDDGFVIKRRRDDFKRSVTYCEEHMPEITSPLAVRKCISENFKPT
;
A
#
# COMPACT_ATOMS: atom_id res chain seq x y z
N MET A 1 -6.61 49.65 -7.81
CA MET A 1 -6.14 48.79 -6.69
C MET A 1 -7.12 47.63 -6.44
N ILE A 2 -7.32 46.73 -7.42
CA ILE A 2 -8.17 45.53 -7.23
C ILE A 2 -7.54 44.30 -7.92
N ALA A 3 -6.79 44.52 -9.02
CA ALA A 3 -6.17 43.44 -9.78
C ALA A 3 -5.00 42.71 -9.07
N ALA A 4 -4.30 43.35 -8.12
CA ALA A 4 -3.13 42.75 -7.47
C ALA A 4 -3.48 41.71 -6.39
N VAL A 5 -4.71 41.74 -5.86
CA VAL A 5 -5.16 40.81 -4.81
C VAL A 5 -5.65 39.49 -5.39
N LEU A 6 -6.15 39.49 -6.64
CA LEU A 6 -6.67 38.29 -7.30
C LEU A 6 -5.59 37.34 -7.81
N VAL A 7 -4.38 37.86 -8.11
CA VAL A 7 -3.27 37.00 -8.58
C VAL A 7 -2.63 36.22 -7.43
N LEU A 8 -2.71 36.71 -6.18
CA LEU A 8 -2.17 36.00 -5.02
C LEU A 8 -3.00 34.75 -4.64
N PHE A 9 -4.30 34.75 -4.94
CA PHE A 9 -5.17 33.59 -4.72
C PHE A 9 -5.09 32.53 -5.82
N ALA A 10 -4.48 32.84 -6.98
CA ALA A 10 -4.27 31.85 -8.04
C ALA A 10 -3.01 30.98 -7.81
N VAL A 11 -2.12 31.38 -6.89
CA VAL A 11 -0.90 30.63 -6.53
C VAL A 11 -1.13 29.66 -5.36
N ILE A 12 -2.28 29.75 -4.70
CA ILE A 12 -2.69 28.90 -3.58
C ILE A 12 -3.96 28.20 -4.05
N SER A 13 -3.90 27.08 -4.76
CA SER A 13 -4.02 25.77 -4.12
C SER A 13 -3.96 24.68 -5.20
N GLN A 14 -2.78 24.40 -5.76
CA GLN A 14 -2.52 23.00 -6.09
C GLN A 14 -2.35 22.32 -4.74
N ILE A 15 -3.47 21.82 -4.20
CA ILE A 15 -3.40 20.85 -3.11
C ILE A 15 -2.84 19.60 -3.77
N ASP A 16 -1.51 19.52 -3.88
CA ASP A 16 -0.85 18.23 -3.99
C ASP A 16 -1.24 17.48 -2.72
N GLY A 17 -2.15 16.52 -2.85
CA GLY A 17 -2.50 15.57 -1.80
C GLY A 17 -1.27 14.73 -1.50
N SER A 18 -0.33 15.30 -0.76
CA SER A 18 0.81 14.56 -0.26
C SER A 18 0.29 13.55 0.76
N CYS A 19 0.15 12.28 0.36
CA CYS A 19 -0.16 11.25 1.34
C CYS A 19 1.00 11.17 2.32
N MET A 20 0.71 11.47 3.57
CA MET A 20 1.63 11.19 4.65
C MET A 20 1.58 9.69 4.94
N ASN A 21 2.75 9.05 4.97
CA ASN A 21 2.85 7.72 5.53
C ASN A 21 2.71 7.82 7.04
N VAL A 22 1.52 7.52 7.54
CA VAL A 22 1.23 7.38 8.97
C VAL A 22 0.92 5.91 9.21
N LEU A 23 1.63 5.31 10.17
CA LEU A 23 1.35 3.94 10.60
C LEU A 23 0.11 3.96 11.49
N ASN A 24 -0.83 3.06 11.25
CA ASN A 24 -1.92 2.82 12.20
C ASN A 24 -1.44 1.94 13.37
N GLU A 25 -2.28 1.75 14.40
CA GLU A 25 -1.94 0.96 15.60
C GLU A 25 -1.39 -0.45 15.29
N GLU A 26 -1.96 -1.14 14.30
CA GLU A 26 -1.51 -2.47 13.89
C GLU A 26 -0.11 -2.43 13.25
N GLU A 27 0.14 -1.41 12.43
CA GLU A 27 1.41 -1.17 11.77
C GLU A 27 2.49 -0.72 12.76
N GLU A 28 2.16 0.17 13.70
CA GLU A 28 3.05 0.61 14.77
C GLU A 28 3.46 -0.57 15.66
N ALA A 29 2.49 -1.42 16.04
CA ALA A 29 2.75 -2.61 16.85
C ALA A 29 3.69 -3.62 16.13
N CYS A 30 3.69 -3.64 14.80
CA CYS A 30 4.59 -4.48 14.00
C CYS A 30 5.94 -3.81 13.70
N ALA A 31 5.98 -2.47 13.63
CA ALA A 31 7.19 -1.71 13.35
C ALA A 31 8.09 -1.53 14.58
N ALA A 32 7.49 -1.31 15.76
CA ALA A 32 8.21 -0.99 16.99
C ALA A 32 9.23 -2.07 17.41
N PRO A 33 8.91 -3.38 17.41
CA PRO A 33 9.88 -4.43 17.76
C PRO A 33 11.07 -4.52 16.79
N LEU A 34 10.91 -3.97 15.58
CA LEU A 34 11.92 -3.97 14.52
C LEU A 34 12.72 -2.66 14.48
N GLU A 35 12.43 -1.73 15.41
CA GLU A 35 12.99 -0.37 15.44
C GLU A 35 12.74 0.40 14.15
N LEU A 36 11.54 0.23 13.57
CA LEU A 36 11.12 0.90 12.35
C LEU A 36 10.17 2.05 12.66
N ASP A 37 10.37 3.16 11.97
CA ASP A 37 9.44 4.30 11.95
C ASP A 37 8.69 4.38 10.62
N ALA A 38 7.71 5.28 10.54
CA ALA A 38 6.93 5.50 9.32
C ALA A 38 7.81 5.81 8.08
N PRO A 39 8.82 6.71 8.14
CA PRO A 39 9.76 6.91 7.03
C PRO A 39 10.50 5.64 6.60
N SER A 40 11.01 4.85 7.53
CA SER A 40 11.75 3.62 7.24
C SER A 40 10.87 2.58 6.56
N VAL A 41 9.64 2.39 7.05
CA VAL A 41 8.65 1.53 6.41
C VAL A 41 8.38 2.02 4.99
N TYR A 42 8.12 3.31 4.79
CA TYR A 42 7.89 3.88 3.46
C TYR A 42 9.08 3.67 2.51
N GLN A 43 10.31 3.80 3.00
CA GLN A 43 11.52 3.52 2.23
C GLN A 43 11.59 2.06 1.78
N PHE A 44 11.21 1.10 2.63
CA PHE A 44 11.14 -0.30 2.21
C PHE A 44 10.07 -0.54 1.15
N TYR A 45 8.93 0.16 1.25
CA TYR A 45 7.89 0.07 0.22
C TYR A 45 8.36 0.58 -1.15
N THR A 46 9.25 1.57 -1.20
CA THR A 46 9.57 2.32 -2.43
C THR A 46 10.96 2.07 -3.00
N ARG A 47 11.93 1.67 -2.17
CA ARG A 47 13.36 1.60 -2.54
C ARG A 47 14.06 0.33 -2.09
N ASP A 48 13.80 -0.13 -0.86
CA ASP A 48 14.54 -1.25 -0.25
C ASP A 48 13.60 -2.40 0.16
N SER A 49 12.88 -2.94 -0.82
CA SER A 49 11.87 -3.98 -0.56
C SER A 49 12.46 -5.35 -0.20
N ASN A 50 13.77 -5.56 -0.35
CA ASN A 50 14.43 -6.84 -0.02
C ASN A 50 14.96 -6.88 1.41
N ASN A 51 14.78 -5.82 2.19
CA ASN A 51 15.25 -5.77 3.56
C ASN A 51 14.59 -6.88 4.42
N PRO A 52 15.36 -7.69 5.19
CA PRO A 52 14.79 -8.73 6.03
C PRO A 52 13.77 -8.20 7.05
N LYS A 53 14.05 -7.03 7.66
CA LYS A 53 13.12 -6.37 8.59
C LYS A 53 11.79 -6.04 7.91
N PHE A 54 11.80 -5.77 6.60
CA PHE A 54 10.57 -5.52 5.87
C PHE A 54 9.74 -6.78 5.66
N GLY A 55 10.39 -7.92 5.42
CA GLY A 55 9.71 -9.22 5.36
C GLY A 55 9.02 -9.56 6.67
N GLU A 56 9.70 -9.34 7.80
CA GLU A 56 9.15 -9.55 9.15
C GLU A 56 7.99 -8.58 9.44
N TYR A 57 8.16 -7.30 9.11
CA TYR A 57 7.11 -6.30 9.21
C TYR A 57 5.86 -6.72 8.41
N LEU A 58 6.03 -7.13 7.15
CA LEU A 58 4.93 -7.55 6.29
C LEU A 58 4.22 -8.80 6.81
N ALA A 59 4.96 -9.78 7.31
CA ALA A 59 4.36 -10.96 7.93
C ALA A 59 3.49 -10.58 9.14
N CYS A 60 3.99 -9.70 10.01
CA CYS A 60 3.23 -9.21 11.16
C CYS A 60 1.96 -8.45 10.76
N VAL A 61 2.07 -7.46 9.87
CA VAL A 61 0.90 -6.65 9.48
C VAL A 61 -0.12 -7.46 8.70
N TRP A 62 0.31 -8.41 7.86
CA TRP A 62 -0.61 -9.27 7.10
C TRP A 62 -1.34 -10.26 8.01
N ALA A 63 -0.72 -10.73 9.10
CA ALA A 63 -1.41 -11.50 10.11
C ALA A 63 -2.49 -10.66 10.82
N LYS A 64 -2.17 -9.42 11.23
CA LYS A 64 -3.15 -8.52 11.86
C LYS A 64 -4.31 -8.16 10.93
N TRP A 65 -4.03 -7.93 9.64
CA TRP A 65 -5.06 -7.70 8.63
C TRP A 65 -5.82 -8.94 8.18
N ASN A 66 -5.54 -10.11 8.78
CA ASN A 66 -6.16 -11.39 8.44
C ASN A 66 -5.91 -11.82 6.98
N TRP A 67 -4.78 -11.39 6.39
CA TRP A 67 -4.31 -11.83 5.06
C TRP A 67 -3.39 -13.05 5.14
N LEU A 68 -2.97 -13.42 6.35
CA LEU A 68 -2.30 -14.69 6.65
C LEU A 68 -3.21 -15.55 7.51
N ALA A 69 -3.31 -16.83 7.18
CA ALA A 69 -3.87 -17.84 8.06
C ALA A 69 -2.87 -18.22 9.16
N GLY A 70 -3.34 -18.95 10.18
CA GLY A 70 -2.51 -19.38 11.31
C GLY A 70 -1.38 -20.37 10.92
N ASP A 71 -1.47 -20.99 9.74
CA ASP A 71 -0.43 -21.85 9.16
C ASP A 71 0.56 -21.07 8.27
N GLY A 72 0.41 -19.74 8.15
CA GLY A 72 1.22 -18.88 7.30
C GLY A 72 0.78 -18.82 5.83
N SER A 73 -0.30 -19.52 5.44
CA SER A 73 -0.84 -19.44 4.08
C SER A 73 -1.51 -18.08 3.82
N ILE A 74 -1.40 -17.60 2.57
CA ILE A 74 -1.93 -16.31 2.15
C ILE A 74 -3.42 -16.42 1.85
N ARG A 75 -4.25 -15.58 2.47
CA ARG A 75 -5.70 -15.51 2.26
C ARG A 75 -6.04 -14.54 1.12
N PHE A 76 -5.82 -14.95 -0.13
CA PHE A 76 -6.07 -14.09 -1.31
C PHE A 76 -7.49 -13.52 -1.39
N SER A 77 -8.52 -14.24 -0.92
CA SER A 77 -9.90 -13.73 -0.83
C SER A 77 -10.00 -12.48 0.05
N THR A 78 -9.41 -12.52 1.24
CA THR A 78 -9.40 -11.37 2.18
C THR A 78 -8.59 -10.19 1.63
N ILE A 79 -7.50 -10.47 0.91
CA ILE A 79 -6.75 -9.44 0.20
C ILE A 79 -7.65 -8.83 -0.87
N ARG A 80 -8.32 -9.62 -1.71
CA ARG A 80 -9.19 -9.11 -2.79
C ARG A 80 -10.35 -8.23 -2.29
N GLU A 81 -10.85 -8.50 -1.10
CA GLU A 81 -12.04 -7.84 -0.53
C GLU A 81 -11.74 -6.55 0.25
N SER A 82 -10.49 -6.31 0.66
CA SER A 82 -10.17 -5.13 1.46
C SER A 82 -10.32 -3.81 0.66
N SER A 83 -10.87 -2.80 1.30
CA SER A 83 -11.30 -1.54 0.67
C SER A 83 -10.21 -0.46 0.63
N SER A 84 -9.06 -0.67 1.29
CA SER A 84 -8.01 0.33 1.57
C SER A 84 -6.66 0.05 0.89
N LEU A 85 -6.65 -0.79 -0.15
CA LEU A 85 -5.48 -1.62 -0.46
C LEU A 85 -4.40 -1.04 -1.35
N ALA A 86 -4.72 -0.17 -2.31
CA ALA A 86 -3.68 0.42 -3.16
C ALA A 86 -2.62 1.13 -2.28
N TRP A 87 -3.07 1.85 -1.24
CA TRP A 87 -2.15 2.45 -0.28
C TRP A 87 -1.43 1.39 0.58
N ARG A 88 -2.12 0.40 1.14
CA ARG A 88 -1.49 -0.60 2.04
C ARG A 88 -0.47 -1.51 1.36
N ILE A 89 -0.60 -1.74 0.04
CA ILE A 89 0.28 -2.63 -0.72
C ILE A 89 1.40 -1.87 -1.43
N SER A 90 1.14 -0.71 -2.02
CA SER A 90 2.14 0.02 -2.80
C SER A 90 2.44 1.44 -2.29
N ARG A 91 1.75 1.92 -1.25
CA ARG A 91 1.85 3.30 -0.73
C ARG A 91 1.74 4.34 -1.84
N MET A 92 0.87 4.08 -2.82
CA MET A 92 0.56 5.00 -3.91
C MET A 92 -0.67 5.84 -3.57
N CYS A 93 -0.54 7.16 -3.65
CA CYS A 93 -1.65 8.10 -3.50
C CYS A 93 -2.66 7.98 -4.63
N VAL A 94 -3.94 8.17 -4.28
CA VAL A 94 -5.05 8.25 -5.22
C VAL A 94 -6.00 9.35 -4.76
N ASP A 95 -5.86 10.54 -5.34
CA ASP A 95 -6.63 11.71 -4.88
C ASP A 95 -7.87 12.03 -5.74
N ASP A 96 -8.35 11.09 -6.55
CA ASP A 96 -9.53 11.29 -7.40
C ASP A 96 -10.60 10.20 -7.15
N GLY A 97 -11.80 10.65 -6.75
CA GLY A 97 -12.96 9.81 -6.45
C GLY A 97 -13.43 8.92 -7.60
N PHE A 98 -13.29 9.36 -8.87
CA PHE A 98 -13.60 8.52 -10.04
C PHE A 98 -12.54 7.43 -10.26
N VAL A 99 -11.30 7.71 -9.84
CA VAL A 99 -10.16 6.78 -9.94
C VAL A 99 -10.24 5.69 -8.87
N ILE A 100 -10.92 5.93 -7.73
CA ILE A 100 -11.04 4.95 -6.63
C ILE A 100 -11.72 3.64 -7.08
N LYS A 101 -12.85 3.72 -7.82
CA LYS A 101 -13.56 2.52 -8.26
C LYS A 101 -12.74 1.72 -9.26
N ARG A 102 -12.19 2.38 -10.29
CA ARG A 102 -11.32 1.72 -11.28
C ARG A 102 -10.11 1.07 -10.60
N ARG A 103 -9.45 1.79 -9.68
CA ARG A 103 -8.30 1.23 -8.95
C ARG A 103 -8.67 0.06 -8.05
N ARG A 104 -9.88 0.02 -7.48
CA ARG A 104 -10.35 -1.17 -6.76
C ARG A 104 -10.46 -2.37 -7.69
N ASP A 105 -11.00 -2.18 -8.90
CA ASP A 105 -11.12 -3.26 -9.87
C ASP A 105 -9.75 -3.70 -10.40
N ASP A 106 -8.85 -2.76 -10.70
CA ASP A 106 -7.47 -3.02 -11.13
C ASP A 106 -6.70 -3.78 -10.05
N PHE A 107 -6.87 -3.39 -8.79
CA PHE A 107 -6.32 -4.08 -7.64
C PHE A 107 -6.84 -5.52 -7.53
N LYS A 108 -8.16 -5.73 -7.63
CA LYS A 108 -8.74 -7.08 -7.58
C LYS A 108 -8.19 -7.97 -8.68
N ARG A 109 -8.01 -7.43 -9.89
CA ARG A 109 -7.41 -8.15 -11.02
C ARG A 109 -5.96 -8.54 -10.75
N SER A 110 -5.15 -7.65 -10.17
CA SER A 110 -3.76 -7.99 -9.85
C SER A 110 -3.66 -9.04 -8.73
N VAL A 111 -4.54 -9.01 -7.72
CA VAL A 111 -4.62 -10.08 -6.71
C VAL A 111 -4.96 -11.43 -7.34
N THR A 112 -5.99 -11.49 -8.19
CA THR A 112 -6.37 -12.73 -8.89
C THR A 112 -5.24 -13.25 -9.78
N TYR A 113 -4.59 -12.37 -10.55
CA TYR A 113 -3.45 -12.75 -11.37
C TYR A 113 -2.32 -13.39 -10.53
N CYS A 114 -1.99 -12.78 -9.41
CA CYS A 114 -0.94 -13.27 -8.52
C CYS A 114 -1.32 -14.57 -7.81
N GLU A 115 -2.60 -14.77 -7.46
CA GLU A 115 -3.06 -16.06 -6.92
C GLU A 115 -2.87 -17.20 -7.93
N GLU A 116 -3.13 -16.96 -9.21
CA GLU A 116 -3.06 -17.97 -10.28
C GLU A 116 -1.62 -18.28 -10.75
N HIS A 117 -0.68 -17.35 -10.59
CA HIS A 117 0.65 -17.41 -11.23
C HIS A 117 1.83 -17.42 -10.24
N MET A 118 1.59 -17.48 -8.93
CA MET A 118 2.67 -17.49 -7.93
C MET A 118 3.36 -18.86 -7.84
N PRO A 119 4.70 -18.89 -7.63
CA PRO A 119 5.42 -20.13 -7.35
C PRO A 119 5.04 -20.74 -5.99
N GLU A 120 5.37 -22.02 -5.77
CA GLU A 120 4.98 -22.79 -4.57
C GLU A 120 5.35 -22.13 -3.23
N ILE A 121 6.44 -21.33 -3.18
CA ILE A 121 6.82 -20.60 -1.97
C ILE A 121 6.19 -19.20 -1.99
N THR A 122 5.07 -19.06 -1.28
CA THR A 122 4.28 -17.84 -1.18
C THR A 122 4.63 -17.06 0.09
N SER A 123 5.40 -15.97 -0.03
CA SER A 123 5.66 -15.06 1.10
C SER A 123 4.85 -13.76 0.95
N PRO A 124 4.52 -13.05 2.05
CA PRO A 124 3.91 -11.72 2.00
C PRO A 124 4.65 -10.76 1.08
N LEU A 125 5.99 -10.76 1.13
CA LEU A 125 6.82 -9.92 0.27
C LEU A 125 6.66 -10.27 -1.21
N ALA A 126 6.70 -11.56 -1.56
CA ALA A 126 6.53 -12.01 -2.94
C ALA A 126 5.14 -11.65 -3.49
N VAL A 127 4.08 -11.90 -2.71
CA VAL A 127 2.70 -11.57 -3.10
C VAL A 127 2.56 -10.06 -3.29
N ARG A 128 3.05 -9.27 -2.34
CA ARG A 128 3.03 -7.80 -2.39
C ARG A 128 3.74 -7.26 -3.64
N LYS A 129 4.91 -7.79 -3.99
CA LYS A 129 5.64 -7.41 -5.21
C LYS A 129 4.82 -7.72 -6.46
N CYS A 130 4.33 -8.97 -6.59
CA CYS A 130 3.50 -9.36 -7.72
C CYS A 130 2.28 -8.44 -7.88
N ILE A 131 1.55 -8.16 -6.80
CA ILE A 131 0.38 -7.29 -6.84
C ILE A 131 0.80 -5.87 -7.24
N SER A 132 1.88 -5.33 -6.67
CA SER A 132 2.36 -3.98 -6.95
C SER A 132 2.82 -3.79 -8.39
N GLU A 133 3.44 -4.80 -9.00
CA GLU A 133 3.93 -4.76 -10.40
C GLU A 133 2.79 -4.92 -11.41
N ASN A 134 1.76 -5.69 -11.05
CA ASN A 134 0.58 -5.92 -11.89
C ASN A 134 -0.57 -4.96 -11.62
N PHE A 135 -0.44 -4.11 -10.60
CA PHE A 135 -1.32 -2.98 -10.36
C PHE A 135 -0.96 -1.84 -11.32
N LYS A 136 -1.37 -2.00 -12.59
CA LYS A 136 -1.26 -0.94 -13.59
C LYS A 136 -2.53 -0.09 -13.55
N PRO A 137 -2.48 1.17 -13.06
CA PRO A 137 -3.61 2.07 -13.21
C PRO A 137 -3.85 2.27 -14.71
N THR A 138 -5.02 1.88 -15.18
CA THR A 138 -5.48 2.13 -16.57
C THR A 138 -6.25 3.43 -16.69
#